data_AF-A0A9P0CY02-F1
#
_entry.id   AF-A0A9P0CY02-F1
#
_cell.length_a   1.000
_cell.length_b   1.000
_cell.length_c   1.000
_cell.angle_alpha   90.00
_cell.angle_beta   90.00
_cell.angle_gamma   90.00
#
_symmetry.space_group_name_H-M   'P 1'
#
loop_
_entity.id
_entity.type
_entity.pdbx_description
1 polymer ?
#
loop_
_entity_poly.entity_id
_entity_poly.type
_entity_poly.pdbx_seq_one_letter_code
_entity_poly.pdbx_strand_id
1 'polypeptide(L)'
;MTTNTNESGTESEDDDDSIKDPNFKSSSSSSRSSSDSSSSSDEEIGREVLREIVATRNTEELHEDLENNAANGKKSRKRIRNENKWNKNKIKRLRNAGKEYISSAKSKSVVAAKQVKEPCGEKCQHQCSKKFDREQRSQLFNAYYSLENIDRKRDFLSKHMELITPKYRYVRAASNRRLNIAFYFKTSDGKKLRVCKKFFKNTLNINDRTVLTVIGHC
;
A
#
# COMPACT_ATOMS: atom_id res chain seq x y z
N MET A 1 11.07 -18.05 -65.04
CA MET A 1 10.47 -19.10 -64.19
C MET A 1 10.82 -18.73 -62.76
N THR A 2 9.94 -18.36 -61.85
CA THR A 2 8.47 -18.37 -61.77
C THR A 2 8.13 -17.33 -60.69
N THR A 3 7.09 -16.56 -60.94
CA THR A 3 6.37 -15.70 -60.01
C THR A 3 5.85 -16.50 -58.82
N ASN A 4 5.80 -15.91 -57.63
CA ASN A 4 4.79 -16.27 -56.64
C ASN A 4 4.40 -15.07 -55.79
N THR A 5 3.30 -14.46 -56.24
CA THR A 5 2.31 -13.72 -55.48
C THR A 5 1.69 -14.61 -54.40
N ASN A 6 1.49 -14.09 -53.20
CA ASN A 6 0.37 -14.51 -52.37
C ASN A 6 -0.09 -13.36 -51.48
N GLU A 7 -1.17 -12.74 -51.93
CA GLU A 7 -2.07 -11.88 -51.18
C GLU A 7 -2.84 -12.72 -50.17
N SER A 8 -3.00 -12.22 -48.95
CA SER A 8 -4.03 -12.65 -47.99
C SER A 8 -4.14 -11.55 -46.92
N GLY A 9 -4.60 -10.37 -47.34
CA GLY A 9 -4.97 -9.27 -46.44
C GLY A 9 -6.38 -9.51 -45.93
N THR A 10 -6.48 -9.63 -44.61
CA THR A 10 -7.70 -9.91 -43.85
C THR A 10 -8.58 -8.66 -43.74
N GLU A 11 -9.77 -8.70 -44.34
CA GLU A 11 -10.88 -7.80 -44.04
C GLU A 11 -11.68 -8.37 -42.85
N SER A 12 -11.76 -7.60 -41.76
CA SER A 12 -12.75 -7.80 -40.71
C SER A 12 -13.27 -6.43 -40.29
N GLU A 13 -14.47 -6.14 -40.76
CA GLU A 13 -15.33 -5.04 -40.34
C GLU A 13 -15.80 -5.38 -38.90
N ASP A 14 -15.42 -4.55 -37.93
CA ASP A 14 -15.97 -4.62 -36.58
C ASP A 14 -16.95 -3.45 -36.40
N ASP A 15 -18.23 -3.81 -36.32
CA ASP A 15 -19.38 -2.93 -36.06
C ASP A 15 -19.29 -2.23 -34.69
N ASP A 16 -19.44 -0.89 -34.69
CA ASP A 16 -19.55 -0.04 -33.50
C ASP A 16 -20.98 -0.05 -32.94
N ASP A 17 -21.27 -1.03 -32.07
CA ASP A 17 -22.51 -1.15 -31.30
C ASP A 17 -22.55 -0.14 -30.12
N SER A 18 -22.71 1.14 -30.45
CA SER A 18 -22.98 2.20 -29.48
C SER A 18 -24.37 2.00 -28.83
N ILE A 19 -24.40 1.42 -27.62
CA ILE A 19 -25.62 1.28 -26.80
C ILE A 19 -26.09 2.67 -26.33
N LYS A 20 -27.23 3.09 -26.87
CA LYS A 20 -27.95 4.32 -26.55
C LYS A 20 -28.70 4.16 -25.22
N ASP A 21 -28.25 4.84 -24.16
CA ASP A 21 -28.84 4.75 -22.82
C ASP A 21 -30.17 5.54 -22.73
N PRO A 22 -31.31 4.91 -22.38
CA PRO A 22 -32.57 5.62 -22.22
C PRO A 22 -32.78 6.12 -20.79
N ASN A 23 -32.75 7.46 -20.65
CA ASN A 23 -33.62 8.24 -19.76
C ASN A 23 -33.33 8.21 -18.24
N PHE A 24 -32.34 9.03 -17.83
CA PHE A 24 -32.10 9.43 -16.44
C PHE A 24 -33.12 10.50 -16.00
N LYS A 25 -33.96 10.20 -14.98
CA LYS A 25 -34.87 11.16 -14.35
C LYS A 25 -34.43 11.47 -12.93
N SER A 26 -33.90 12.68 -12.72
CA SER A 26 -33.75 13.28 -11.40
C SER A 26 -35.10 13.75 -10.87
N SER A 27 -35.38 13.47 -9.59
CA SER A 27 -36.45 14.15 -8.85
C SER A 27 -35.91 14.65 -7.52
N SER A 28 -36.03 15.96 -7.37
CA SER A 28 -35.75 16.78 -6.19
C SER A 28 -37.06 17.09 -5.46
N SER A 29 -37.04 17.05 -4.13
CA SER A 29 -37.88 17.87 -3.22
C SER A 29 -37.38 17.58 -1.78
N SER A 30 -36.80 18.51 -1.02
CA SER A 30 -37.38 19.73 -0.40
C SER A 30 -38.65 19.36 0.39
N SER A 31 -38.84 19.60 1.69
CA SER A 31 -38.30 20.54 2.69
C SER A 31 -39.05 20.25 4.02
N ARG A 32 -38.55 20.59 5.21
CA ARG A 32 -39.08 21.62 6.16
C ARG A 32 -38.60 21.28 7.60
N SER A 33 -37.89 22.17 8.32
CA SER A 33 -38.37 23.15 9.33
C SER A 33 -38.79 22.49 10.67
N SER A 34 -38.47 22.90 11.91
CA SER A 34 -37.68 23.97 12.56
C SER A 34 -37.67 23.70 14.09
N SER A 35 -36.71 24.30 14.84
CA SER A 35 -36.78 24.82 16.25
C SER A 35 -37.16 23.86 17.42
N ASP A 36 -36.69 23.98 18.67
CA ASP A 36 -35.98 25.03 19.40
C ASP A 36 -35.31 24.44 20.67
N SER A 37 -34.38 25.20 21.28
CA SER A 37 -33.52 24.83 22.40
C SER A 37 -34.05 25.20 23.80
N SER A 38 -33.60 24.50 24.85
CA SER A 38 -33.30 24.96 26.23
C SER A 38 -33.11 23.73 27.14
N SER A 39 -32.31 23.66 28.20
CA SER A 39 -31.29 24.48 28.87
C SER A 39 -30.68 23.54 29.94
N SER A 40 -29.38 23.67 30.24
CA SER A 40 -28.79 23.58 31.59
C SER A 40 -27.37 23.03 31.50
N SER A 41 -26.43 23.95 31.53
CA SER A 41 -25.01 23.74 31.78
C SER A 41 -24.79 23.14 33.18
N ASP A 42 -23.63 22.53 33.37
CA ASP A 42 -23.08 21.97 34.63
C ASP A 42 -23.20 20.46 34.87
N GLU A 43 -23.67 19.70 33.88
CA GLU A 43 -23.68 18.22 33.93
C GLU A 43 -23.18 17.58 32.60
N GLU A 44 -22.44 18.35 31.80
CA GLU A 44 -22.11 18.01 30.41
C GLU A 44 -20.70 17.41 30.26
N ILE A 45 -19.75 17.73 31.15
CA ILE A 45 -18.37 17.24 31.06
C ILE A 45 -18.28 15.73 31.36
N GLY A 46 -19.05 15.23 32.33
CA GLY A 46 -19.06 13.81 32.68
C GLY A 46 -19.78 12.92 31.64
N ARG A 47 -20.78 13.47 30.95
CA ARG A 47 -21.56 12.76 29.93
C ARG A 47 -20.91 12.78 28.55
N GLU A 48 -20.17 13.83 28.22
CA GLU A 48 -19.40 13.92 26.97
C GLU A 48 -18.23 12.93 26.97
N VAL A 49 -17.48 12.83 28.07
CA VAL A 49 -16.40 11.84 28.22
C VAL A 49 -16.91 10.41 28.16
N LEU A 50 -18.09 10.13 28.75
CA LEU A 50 -18.69 8.79 28.66
C LEU A 50 -19.21 8.49 27.24
N ARG A 51 -19.78 9.48 26.53
CA ARG A 51 -20.20 9.34 25.13
C ARG A 51 -19.01 9.11 24.19
N GLU A 52 -17.87 9.74 24.42
CA GLU A 52 -16.67 9.58 23.60
C GLU A 52 -15.96 8.22 23.86
N ILE A 53 -16.01 7.70 25.10
CA ILE A 53 -15.53 6.35 25.44
C ILE A 53 -16.46 5.25 24.88
N VAL A 54 -17.78 5.50 24.84
CA VAL A 54 -18.75 4.56 24.23
C VAL A 54 -18.73 4.63 22.70
N ALA A 55 -18.47 5.81 22.12
CA ALA A 55 -18.29 5.98 20.67
C ALA A 55 -17.03 5.27 20.16
N THR A 56 -15.92 5.31 20.91
CA THR A 56 -14.67 4.63 20.54
C THR A 56 -14.75 3.11 20.71
N ARG A 57 -15.44 2.61 21.74
CA ARG A 57 -15.72 1.17 21.89
C ARG A 57 -16.66 0.60 20.84
N ASN A 58 -17.60 1.40 20.33
CA ASN A 58 -18.53 0.96 19.29
C ASN A 58 -17.95 1.07 17.86
N THR A 59 -16.83 1.76 17.64
CA THR A 59 -16.22 1.87 16.30
C THR A 59 -15.33 0.68 15.90
N GLU A 60 -14.92 -0.18 16.84
CA GLU A 60 -14.11 -1.37 16.51
C GLU A 60 -14.96 -2.62 16.16
N GLU A 61 -16.27 -2.62 16.44
CA GLU A 61 -17.17 -3.71 16.03
C GLU A 61 -18.04 -3.38 14.80
N LEU A 62 -18.12 -2.12 14.36
CA LEU A 62 -19.02 -1.70 13.25
C LEU A 62 -18.40 -1.72 11.84
N HIS A 63 -17.17 -2.21 11.67
CA HIS A 63 -16.51 -2.22 10.35
C HIS A 63 -16.52 -3.59 9.63
N GLU A 64 -17.31 -4.56 10.11
CA GLU A 64 -17.54 -5.84 9.39
C GLU A 64 -18.99 -6.05 8.92
N ASP A 65 -19.94 -5.16 9.26
CA ASP A 65 -21.37 -5.42 9.00
C ASP A 65 -22.05 -4.54 7.93
N LEU A 66 -21.38 -3.51 7.41
CA LEU A 66 -21.96 -2.66 6.34
C LEU A 66 -21.89 -3.26 4.92
N GLU A 67 -21.42 -4.50 4.75
CA GLU A 67 -21.43 -5.18 3.44
C GLU A 67 -22.52 -6.26 3.29
N ASN A 68 -23.35 -6.50 4.32
CA ASN A 68 -24.35 -7.58 4.28
C ASN A 68 -25.80 -7.11 4.10
N ASN A 69 -26.09 -5.81 4.03
CA ASN A 69 -27.44 -5.32 3.78
C ASN A 69 -27.77 -5.12 2.29
N ALA A 70 -27.56 -6.18 1.50
CA ALA A 70 -28.19 -6.36 0.20
C ALA A 70 -29.23 -7.50 0.24
N ALA A 71 -29.80 -7.75 1.43
CA ALA A 71 -30.83 -8.76 1.65
C ALA A 71 -32.23 -8.20 1.38
N ASN A 72 -32.48 -7.73 0.15
CA ASN A 72 -33.84 -7.75 -0.42
C ASN A 72 -33.88 -7.74 -1.96
N GLY A 73 -32.73 -7.99 -2.62
CA GLY A 73 -32.69 -8.24 -4.06
C GLY A 73 -32.96 -9.71 -4.36
N LYS A 74 -33.89 -9.98 -5.29
CA LYS A 74 -34.13 -11.33 -5.84
C LYS A 74 -32.79 -12.02 -6.13
N LYS A 75 -32.53 -13.17 -5.50
CA LYS A 75 -31.27 -13.92 -5.66
C LYS A 75 -31.10 -14.29 -7.13
N SER A 76 -30.24 -13.56 -7.84
CA SER A 76 -29.81 -13.94 -9.19
C SER A 76 -29.07 -15.29 -9.10
N ARG A 77 -29.27 -16.18 -10.08
CA ARG A 77 -28.53 -17.45 -10.19
C ARG A 77 -27.01 -17.23 -10.28
N LYS A 78 -26.57 -16.09 -10.81
CA LYS A 78 -25.14 -15.74 -10.93
C LYS A 78 -24.63 -15.14 -9.62
N ARG A 79 -23.45 -15.60 -9.18
CA ARG A 79 -22.75 -15.03 -8.01
C ARG A 79 -22.35 -13.59 -8.32
N ILE A 80 -22.60 -12.69 -7.36
CA ILE A 80 -22.13 -11.30 -7.42
C ILE A 80 -20.60 -11.29 -7.37
N ARG A 81 -19.96 -10.54 -8.27
CA ARG A 81 -18.51 -10.37 -8.28
C ARG A 81 -18.13 -9.46 -7.10
N ASN A 82 -17.40 -10.01 -6.12
CA ASN A 82 -16.78 -9.22 -5.05
C ASN A 82 -15.28 -9.54 -5.03
N GLU A 83 -14.49 -8.63 -5.59
CA GLU A 83 -13.03 -8.79 -5.69
C GLU A 83 -12.33 -8.72 -4.34
N ASN A 84 -12.93 -8.04 -3.35
CA ASN A 84 -12.37 -7.93 -2.01
C ASN A 84 -12.37 -9.28 -1.28
N LYS A 85 -13.41 -10.10 -1.54
CA LYS A 85 -13.57 -11.43 -0.95
C LYS A 85 -12.74 -12.51 -1.66
N TRP A 86 -12.10 -12.18 -2.80
CA TRP A 86 -11.22 -13.13 -3.47
C TRP A 86 -9.99 -13.43 -2.61
N ASN A 87 -9.75 -14.71 -2.30
CA ASN A 87 -8.65 -15.14 -1.44
C ASN A 87 -7.28 -14.61 -1.92
N LYS A 88 -7.05 -14.56 -3.24
CA LYS A 88 -5.83 -13.98 -3.82
C LYS A 88 -5.65 -12.51 -3.45
N ASN A 89 -6.73 -11.72 -3.48
CA ASN A 89 -6.70 -10.30 -3.14
C ASN A 89 -6.52 -10.09 -1.63
N LYS A 90 -7.21 -10.89 -0.79
CA LYS A 90 -7.01 -10.90 0.67
C LYS A 90 -5.54 -11.20 1.02
N ILE A 91 -4.96 -12.25 0.45
CA ILE A 91 -3.54 -12.61 0.66
C ILE A 91 -2.61 -11.51 0.17
N LYS A 92 -2.88 -10.91 -1.00
CA LYS A 92 -2.07 -9.81 -1.54
C LYS A 92 -2.07 -8.61 -0.57
N ARG A 93 -3.23 -8.23 -0.03
CA ARG A 93 -3.34 -7.16 0.98
C ARG A 93 -2.58 -7.48 2.24
N LEU A 94 -2.77 -8.67 2.82
CA LEU A 94 -2.05 -9.09 4.03
C LEU A 94 -0.53 -9.09 3.83
N ARG A 95 -0.07 -9.63 2.69
CA ARG A 95 1.35 -9.62 2.33
C ARG A 95 1.89 -8.20 2.17
N ASN A 96 1.16 -7.32 1.50
CA ASN A 96 1.57 -5.92 1.34
C ASN A 96 1.59 -5.20 2.69
N ALA A 97 0.61 -5.42 3.56
CA ALA A 97 0.58 -4.90 4.92
C ALA A 97 1.63 -5.55 5.85
N GLY A 98 2.33 -6.59 5.39
CA GLY A 98 3.31 -7.31 6.21
C GLY A 98 2.69 -8.13 7.34
N LYS A 99 1.38 -8.39 7.28
CA LYS A 99 0.66 -9.19 8.28
C LYS A 99 0.85 -10.69 7.98
N GLU A 100 0.57 -11.51 8.99
CA GLU A 100 0.55 -12.96 8.82
C GLU A 100 -0.48 -13.36 7.76
N TYR A 101 -0.15 -14.35 6.94
CA TYR A 101 -1.09 -14.91 5.98
C TYR A 101 -0.82 -16.38 5.68
N ILE A 102 -1.86 -17.08 5.25
CA ILE A 102 -1.75 -18.46 4.75
C ILE A 102 -1.41 -18.42 3.27
N SER A 103 -0.36 -19.11 2.86
CA SER A 103 0.04 -19.17 1.46
C SER A 103 -1.03 -19.87 0.60
N SER A 104 -1.18 -19.42 -0.64
CA SER A 104 -2.10 -20.06 -1.60
C SER A 104 -1.53 -21.35 -2.21
N ALA A 105 -0.36 -21.80 -1.75
CA ALA A 105 0.26 -23.04 -2.21
C ALA A 105 -0.53 -24.25 -1.69
N LYS A 106 -0.34 -25.42 -2.32
CA LYS A 106 -1.02 -26.66 -1.90
C LYS A 106 -0.73 -27.02 -0.43
N SER A 107 0.47 -26.69 0.04
CA SER A 107 0.89 -26.90 1.44
C SER A 107 0.23 -25.95 2.45
N LYS A 108 -0.41 -24.85 2.02
CA LYS A 108 -1.07 -23.85 2.87
C LYS A 108 -0.24 -23.43 4.09
N SER A 109 1.07 -23.23 3.89
CA SER A 109 1.97 -22.81 4.97
C SER A 109 1.60 -21.41 5.50
N VAL A 110 1.68 -21.24 6.83
CA VAL A 110 1.53 -19.95 7.49
C VAL A 110 2.82 -19.15 7.31
N VAL A 111 2.70 -17.93 6.79
CA VAL A 111 3.80 -16.97 6.66
C VAL A 111 3.65 -15.93 7.74
N ALA A 112 4.56 -15.94 8.72
CA ALA A 112 4.53 -15.05 9.88
C ALA A 112 4.55 -13.56 9.50
N ALA A 113 3.98 -12.73 10.38
CA ALA A 113 4.01 -11.29 10.24
C ALA A 113 5.45 -10.75 10.18
N LYS A 114 5.63 -9.69 9.38
CA LYS A 114 6.88 -8.95 9.29
C LYS A 114 7.08 -8.16 10.57
N GLN A 115 8.31 -8.18 11.07
CA GLN A 115 8.74 -7.40 12.23
C GLN A 115 10.10 -6.76 11.96
N VAL A 116 10.40 -5.67 12.68
CA VAL A 116 11.72 -5.04 12.67
C VAL A 116 12.76 -6.06 13.12
N LYS A 117 13.79 -6.27 12.31
CA LYS A 117 14.90 -7.18 12.65
C LYS A 117 15.97 -6.46 13.47
N GLU A 118 16.88 -7.23 14.04
CA GLU A 118 18.07 -6.70 14.71
C GLU A 118 18.81 -5.68 13.84
N PRO A 119 19.37 -4.61 14.45
CA PRO A 119 20.08 -3.58 13.71
C PRO A 119 21.36 -4.14 13.06
N CYS A 120 22.13 -3.26 12.42
CA CYS A 120 23.49 -3.61 12.07
C CYS A 120 24.32 -3.81 13.35
N GLY A 121 25.30 -4.71 13.31
CA GLY A 121 26.19 -4.95 14.44
C GLY A 121 27.16 -3.79 14.70
N GLU A 122 27.94 -3.92 15.76
CA GLU A 122 28.88 -2.90 16.28
C GLU A 122 29.92 -2.45 15.26
N LYS A 123 30.32 -3.34 14.34
CA LYS A 123 31.27 -3.05 13.24
C LYS A 123 30.70 -2.15 12.13
N CYS A 124 29.56 -1.49 12.37
CA CYS A 124 28.94 -0.61 11.39
C CYS A 124 29.67 0.73 11.30
N GLN A 125 30.31 1.00 10.16
CA GLN A 125 30.98 2.27 9.85
C GLN A 125 30.07 3.50 9.99
N HIS A 126 28.76 3.35 9.75
CA HIS A 126 27.79 4.44 9.84
C HIS A 126 27.16 4.58 11.24
N GLN A 127 27.52 3.71 12.18
CA GLN A 127 27.03 3.70 13.57
C GLN A 127 25.49 3.80 13.66
N CYS A 128 24.77 3.10 12.77
CA CYS A 128 23.32 3.30 12.60
C CYS A 128 22.55 3.03 13.90
N SER A 129 22.98 2.04 14.69
CA SER A 129 22.35 1.68 15.97
C SER A 129 22.46 2.77 17.03
N LYS A 130 23.41 3.72 16.91
CA LYS A 130 23.51 4.89 17.79
C LYS A 130 22.67 6.08 17.32
N LYS A 131 22.27 6.08 16.05
CA LYS A 131 21.53 7.18 15.41
C LYS A 131 20.02 6.97 15.43
N PHE A 132 19.59 5.72 15.54
CA PHE A 132 18.19 5.33 15.44
C PHE A 132 17.86 4.32 16.53
N ASP A 133 16.94 4.71 17.39
CA ASP A 133 16.42 3.86 18.45
C ASP A 133 15.38 2.87 17.94
N ARG A 134 15.07 1.87 18.76
CA ARG A 134 14.10 0.83 18.42
C ARG A 134 12.72 1.39 18.06
N GLU A 135 12.30 2.45 18.75
CA GLU A 135 11.02 3.11 18.51
C GLU A 135 10.98 3.81 17.15
N GLN A 136 12.00 4.61 16.83
CA GLN A 136 12.13 5.27 15.52
C GLN A 136 12.15 4.24 14.38
N ARG A 137 12.85 3.11 14.59
CA ARG A 137 12.85 2.00 13.63
C ARG A 137 11.47 1.37 13.44
N SER A 138 10.71 1.26 14.53
CA SER A 138 9.33 0.74 14.51
C SER A 138 8.39 1.73 13.81
N GLN A 139 8.56 3.03 14.01
CA GLN A 139 7.83 4.07 13.28
C GLN A 139 8.11 4.01 11.77
N LEU A 140 9.38 3.89 11.37
CA LEU A 140 9.76 3.73 9.96
C LEU A 140 9.15 2.46 9.34
N PHE A 141 9.16 1.36 10.09
CA PHE A 141 8.55 0.10 9.67
C PHE A 141 7.04 0.25 9.48
N ASN A 142 6.34 0.83 10.47
CA ASN A 142 4.90 1.06 10.41
C ASN A 142 4.55 2.01 9.26
N ALA A 143 5.31 3.09 9.07
CA ALA A 143 5.13 4.01 7.95
C ALA A 143 5.24 3.28 6.60
N TYR A 144 6.22 2.39 6.43
CA TYR A 144 6.37 1.60 5.20
C TYR A 144 5.27 0.55 4.99
N TYR A 145 4.77 -0.08 6.06
CA TYR A 145 3.75 -1.13 5.98
C TYR A 145 2.31 -0.61 6.01
N SER A 146 2.07 0.63 6.46
CA SER A 146 0.79 1.33 6.32
C SER A 146 0.42 1.60 4.86
N LEU A 147 1.41 1.62 3.96
CA LEU A 147 1.19 1.78 2.53
C LEU A 147 0.65 0.47 1.94
N GLU A 148 -0.61 0.43 1.54
CA GLU A 148 -1.23 -0.79 0.99
C GLU A 148 -0.73 -1.14 -0.43
N ASN A 149 -0.36 -0.13 -1.20
CA ASN A 149 0.05 -0.26 -2.60
C ASN A 149 1.56 -0.49 -2.75
N ILE A 150 1.92 -1.45 -3.61
CA ILE A 150 3.33 -1.78 -3.88
C ILE A 150 4.09 -0.62 -4.52
N ASP A 151 3.42 0.18 -5.35
CA ASP A 151 4.05 1.33 -6.01
C ASP A 151 4.34 2.45 -5.01
N ARG A 152 3.40 2.73 -4.08
CA ARG A 152 3.66 3.66 -2.96
C ARG A 152 4.83 3.19 -2.09
N LYS A 153 4.98 1.89 -1.87
CA LYS A 153 6.16 1.32 -1.18
C LYS A 153 7.43 1.54 -1.97
N ARG A 154 7.41 1.37 -3.29
CA ARG A 154 8.56 1.65 -4.15
C ARG A 154 8.93 3.13 -4.08
N ASP A 155 7.96 4.04 -4.16
CA ASP A 155 8.17 5.48 -4.02
C ASP A 155 8.78 5.83 -2.66
N PHE A 156 8.29 5.17 -1.60
CA PHE A 156 8.87 5.32 -0.27
C PHE A 156 10.35 4.92 -0.27
N LEU A 157 10.71 3.78 -0.87
CA LEU A 157 12.10 3.34 -0.97
C LEU A 157 12.94 4.30 -1.83
N SER A 158 12.42 4.76 -2.98
CA SER A 158 13.10 5.72 -3.86
C SER A 158 13.45 7.01 -3.12
N LYS A 159 12.53 7.56 -2.32
CA LYS A 159 12.77 8.76 -1.51
C LYS A 159 13.88 8.60 -0.46
N HIS A 160 14.18 7.37 -0.07
CA HIS A 160 15.19 7.02 0.92
C HIS A 160 16.48 6.45 0.31
N MET A 161 16.60 6.47 -1.01
CA MET A 161 17.75 5.95 -1.76
C MET A 161 18.29 7.03 -2.69
N GLU A 162 19.61 7.10 -2.84
CA GLU A 162 20.25 8.00 -3.81
C GLU A 162 21.39 7.29 -4.52
N LEU A 163 21.50 7.50 -5.84
CA LEU A 163 22.65 7.07 -6.61
C LEU A 163 23.87 7.92 -6.22
N ILE A 164 24.96 7.25 -5.87
CA ILE A 164 26.23 7.92 -5.60
C ILE A 164 26.91 8.20 -6.93
N THR A 165 26.92 9.46 -7.36
CA THR A 165 27.69 9.94 -8.50
C THR A 165 29.10 10.30 -8.05
N PRO A 166 30.13 9.48 -8.35
CA PRO A 166 31.50 9.80 -7.98
C PRO A 166 31.99 11.03 -8.76
N LYS A 167 32.79 11.88 -8.10
CA LYS A 167 33.40 13.06 -8.73
C LYS A 167 34.27 12.70 -9.95
N TYR A 168 34.96 11.57 -9.87
CA TYR A 168 35.77 11.02 -10.95
C TYR A 168 35.38 9.57 -11.20
N ARG A 169 35.09 9.23 -12.45
CA ARG A 169 34.80 7.86 -12.88
C ARG A 169 35.43 7.59 -14.22
N TYR A 170 36.28 6.56 -14.28
CA TYR A 170 36.70 6.00 -15.55
C TYR A 170 35.55 5.16 -16.13
N VAL A 171 34.95 5.62 -17.23
CA VAL A 171 33.89 4.91 -17.93
C VAL A 171 34.54 4.04 -19.02
N ARG A 172 34.49 2.72 -18.85
CA ARG A 172 34.84 1.79 -19.93
C ARG A 172 33.66 1.69 -20.89
N ALA A 173 33.93 1.80 -22.18
CA ALA A 173 32.94 1.49 -23.22
C ALA A 173 32.35 0.08 -22.95
N ALA A 174 31.03 -0.06 -23.06
CA ALA A 174 30.27 -1.28 -22.76
C ALA A 174 30.25 -1.76 -21.28
N SER A 175 30.60 -0.93 -20.29
CA SER A 175 30.47 -1.33 -18.89
C SER A 175 29.01 -1.36 -18.40
N ASN A 176 28.52 -2.55 -18.06
CA ASN A 176 27.20 -2.75 -17.42
C ASN A 176 27.20 -2.47 -15.89
N ARG A 177 28.29 -1.93 -15.33
CA ARG A 177 28.42 -1.71 -13.89
C ARG A 177 27.59 -0.50 -13.46
N ARG A 178 26.57 -0.75 -12.65
CA ARG A 178 25.73 0.29 -12.04
C ARG A 178 26.47 1.10 -10.99
N LEU A 179 26.00 2.33 -10.76
CA LEU A 179 26.48 3.18 -9.68
C LEU A 179 26.13 2.57 -8.31
N ASN A 180 26.95 2.91 -7.31
CA ASN A 180 26.66 2.57 -5.92
C ASN A 180 25.50 3.41 -5.40
N ILE A 181 24.88 2.95 -4.31
CA ILE A 181 23.66 3.54 -3.77
C ILE A 181 23.85 3.82 -2.29
N ALA A 182 23.49 5.03 -1.89
CA ALA A 182 23.40 5.44 -0.50
C ALA A 182 21.96 5.28 -0.01
N PHE A 183 21.83 4.84 1.24
CA PHE A 183 20.55 4.66 1.92
C PHE A 183 20.44 5.66 3.05
N TYR A 184 19.25 6.20 3.25
CA TYR A 184 18.99 7.22 4.25
C TYR A 184 17.69 6.97 4.99
N PHE A 185 17.61 7.47 6.21
CA PHE A 185 16.36 7.66 6.94
C PHE A 185 16.30 9.08 7.48
N LYS A 186 15.07 9.58 7.65
CA LYS A 186 14.83 10.82 8.36
C LYS A 186 14.66 10.52 9.85
N THR A 187 15.34 11.28 10.69
CA THR A 187 15.10 11.29 12.15
C THR A 187 13.81 12.06 12.44
N SER A 188 13.28 11.94 13.66
CA SER A 188 12.14 12.72 14.14
C SER A 188 12.32 14.23 13.92
N ASP A 189 13.56 14.72 14.03
CA ASP A 189 13.93 16.14 13.79
C ASP A 189 13.98 16.53 12.30
N GLY A 190 13.54 15.65 11.38
CA GLY A 190 13.57 15.87 9.93
C GLY A 190 14.95 15.72 9.27
N LYS A 191 16.02 15.57 10.06
CA LYS A 191 17.39 15.40 9.54
C LYS A 191 17.55 14.09 8.77
N LYS A 192 18.12 14.16 7.56
CA LYS A 192 18.41 12.99 6.72
C LYS A 192 19.76 12.38 7.10
N LEU A 193 19.75 11.18 7.67
CA LEU A 193 20.96 10.46 8.10
C LEU A 193 21.25 9.26 7.20
N ARG A 194 22.51 9.14 6.79
CA ARG A 194 22.98 7.99 6.01
C ARG A 194 23.07 6.74 6.88
N VAL A 195 22.55 5.63 6.36
CA VAL A 195 22.56 4.31 7.01
C VAL A 195 23.20 3.27 6.10
N CYS A 196 23.66 2.16 6.69
CA CYS A 196 24.18 1.05 5.90
C CYS A 196 23.04 0.22 5.29
N LYS A 197 23.33 -0.49 4.19
CA LYS A 197 22.36 -1.35 3.50
C LYS A 197 21.73 -2.40 4.42
N LYS A 198 22.52 -3.01 5.33
CA LYS A 198 22.03 -4.01 6.29
C LYS A 198 20.99 -3.40 7.23
N PHE A 199 21.29 -2.23 7.80
CA PHE A 199 20.38 -1.53 8.70
C PHE A 199 19.07 -1.15 8.00
N PHE A 200 19.15 -0.64 6.77
CA PHE A 200 17.99 -0.29 5.95
C PHE A 200 17.07 -1.49 5.72
N LYS A 201 17.63 -2.61 5.24
CA LYS A 201 16.88 -3.85 5.00
C LYS A 201 16.29 -4.46 6.26
N ASN A 202 17.05 -4.46 7.37
CA ASN A 202 16.60 -5.04 8.62
C ASN A 202 15.48 -4.22 9.28
N THR A 203 15.58 -2.89 9.19
CA THR A 203 14.56 -1.98 9.72
C THR A 203 13.23 -2.14 8.98
N LEU A 204 13.25 -2.27 7.65
CA LEU A 204 12.04 -2.47 6.85
C LEU A 204 11.67 -3.95 6.62
N ASN A 205 12.49 -4.90 7.09
CA ASN A 205 12.39 -6.34 6.82
C ASN A 205 12.15 -6.72 5.34
N ILE A 206 12.96 -6.12 4.46
CA ILE A 206 12.91 -6.30 3.01
C ILE A 206 14.11 -7.06 2.45
N ASN A 207 13.92 -7.70 1.30
CA ASN A 207 14.96 -8.46 0.59
C ASN A 207 15.70 -7.60 -0.44
N ASP A 208 16.91 -7.99 -0.83
CA ASP A 208 17.70 -7.26 -1.84
C ASP A 208 16.97 -7.06 -3.16
N ARG A 209 16.15 -8.04 -3.58
CA ARG A 209 15.35 -7.94 -4.81
C ARG A 209 14.41 -6.74 -4.81
N THR A 210 13.82 -6.39 -3.66
CA THR A 210 12.92 -5.23 -3.56
C THR A 210 13.67 -3.93 -3.83
N VAL A 211 14.86 -3.79 -3.25
CA VAL A 211 15.76 -2.66 -3.45
C VAL A 211 16.20 -2.57 -4.92
N LEU A 212 16.62 -3.69 -5.52
CA LEU A 212 17.02 -3.76 -6.94
C LEU A 212 15.90 -3.40 -7.90
N THR A 213 14.66 -3.78 -7.57
CA THR A 213 13.49 -3.47 -8.41
C THR A 213 13.29 -1.96 -8.49
N VAL A 214 13.39 -1.25 -7.36
CA VAL A 214 13.24 0.20 -7.29
C VAL A 214 14.30 0.90 -8.16
N ILE A 215 15.54 0.42 -8.11
CA ILE A 215 16.67 0.99 -8.87
C ILE A 215 16.50 0.82 -10.38
N GLY A 216 15.79 -0.22 -10.83
CA GLY A 216 15.49 -0.38 -12.26
C GLY A 216 14.51 0.67 -12.80
N HIS A 217 13.81 1.39 -11.93
CA HIS A 217 12.81 2.40 -12.26
C HIS A 217 13.26 3.84 -11.93
N CYS A 218 14.48 4.03 -11.40
CA CYS A 218 15.08 5.33 -11.09
C CYS A 218 16.28 5.60 -12.01
#